data_AF-A0A7S4V7T2-F1
#
_entry.id   AF-A0A7S4V7T2-F1
#
_cell.length_a   1.000
_cell.length_b   1.000
_cell.length_c   1.000
_cell.angle_alpha   90.00
_cell.angle_beta   90.00
_cell.angle_gamma   90.00
#
_symmetry.space_group_name_H-M   'P 1'
#
loop_
_entity.id
_entity.type
_entity.pdbx_description
1 polymer ?
#
loop_
_entity_poly.entity_id
_entity_poly.type
_entity_poly.pdbx_seq_one_letter_code
_entity_poly.pdbx_strand_id
1 'polypeptide(L)'
;AAAKVINNANGSIRANSPSGQKLMSNSRRLNNNNNEDDISWMANYEIKFDSCHAMTQFAGGEGNNNKNEGSSVYTQRVVKYRLCPSGSCSSNCNGGGEYVVDMMEFVRSYSEYVQEKKEQACENVAE
;
A
#
# COMPACT_ATOMS: atom_id res chain seq x y z
N ALA A 1 21.95 16.18 -13.23
CA ALA A 1 21.26 16.24 -11.94
C ALA A 1 20.87 14.82 -11.54
N ALA A 2 21.54 14.22 -10.56
CA ALA A 2 21.16 12.91 -10.05
C ALA A 2 19.92 13.10 -9.17
N ALA A 3 18.80 12.45 -9.54
CA ALA A 3 17.64 12.37 -8.67
C ALA A 3 18.09 11.72 -7.36
N LYS A 4 18.09 12.49 -6.28
CA LYS A 4 18.29 11.97 -4.93
C LYS A 4 17.13 11.02 -4.69
N VAL A 5 17.38 9.73 -4.87
CA VAL A 5 16.48 8.68 -4.39
C VAL A 5 16.27 9.02 -2.92
N ILE A 6 15.06 9.42 -2.57
CA ILE A 6 14.69 9.67 -1.18
C ILE A 6 14.71 8.29 -0.53
N ASN A 7 15.89 7.85 -0.12
CA ASN A 7 16.10 6.73 0.79
C ASN A 7 15.66 7.19 2.19
N ASN A 8 14.41 7.60 2.32
CA ASN A 8 13.74 7.56 3.60
C ASN A 8 13.11 6.18 3.75
N ALA A 9 13.98 5.17 3.80
CA ALA A 9 13.61 3.77 4.03
C ALA A 9 13.04 3.53 5.45
N ASN A 10 12.91 4.60 6.25
CA ASN A 10 12.19 4.63 7.52
C ASN A 10 10.83 5.35 7.41
N GLY A 11 10.40 5.74 6.20
CA GLY A 11 9.09 6.36 5.97
C GLY A 11 7.98 5.33 6.02
N SER A 12 7.60 4.88 7.20
CA SER A 12 6.33 4.17 7.43
C SER A 12 5.16 5.14 7.26
N ILE A 13 4.14 4.73 6.51
CA ILE A 13 2.83 5.41 6.54
C ILE A 13 2.10 4.87 7.77
N ARG A 14 1.61 5.73 8.66
CA ARG A 14 0.78 5.26 9.77
C ARG A 14 -0.54 4.73 9.24
N ALA A 15 -0.98 3.55 9.70
CA ALA A 15 -2.23 2.95 9.25
C ALA A 15 -3.45 3.85 9.56
N ASN A 16 -3.39 4.65 10.63
CA ASN A 16 -4.44 5.61 10.99
C ASN A 16 -4.31 7.00 10.35
N SER A 17 -3.33 7.25 9.48
CA SER A 17 -3.32 8.52 8.73
C SER A 17 -4.40 8.51 7.63
N PRO A 18 -4.89 9.68 7.18
CA PRO A 18 -5.83 9.75 6.07
C PRO A 18 -5.32 9.01 4.82
N SER A 19 -4.04 9.22 4.48
CA SER A 19 -3.36 8.56 3.36
C SER A 19 -3.18 7.04 3.60
N GLY A 20 -2.98 6.60 4.85
CA GLY A 20 -2.92 5.19 5.22
C GLY A 20 -4.28 4.48 5.12
N GLN A 21 -5.35 5.08 5.65
CA GLN A 21 -6.71 4.54 5.57
C GLN A 21 -7.20 4.44 4.13
N LYS A 22 -6.95 5.47 3.32
CA LYS A 22 -7.24 5.48 1.89
C LYS A 22 -6.48 4.39 1.14
N LEU A 23 -5.20 4.19 1.45
CA LEU A 23 -4.39 3.13 0.85
C LEU A 23 -4.96 1.74 1.18
N MET A 24 -5.28 1.50 2.45
CA MET A 24 -5.82 0.22 2.93
C MET A 24 -7.21 -0.08 2.35
N SER A 25 -8.08 0.93 2.21
CA SER A 25 -9.39 0.77 1.55
C SER A 25 -9.30 0.34 0.09
N ASN A 26 -8.19 0.65 -0.60
CA ASN A 26 -7.92 0.21 -1.97
C ASN A 26 -7.07 -1.07 -2.03
N SER A 27 -6.74 -1.64 -0.87
CA SER A 27 -5.86 -2.80 -0.77
C SER A 27 -6.65 -4.08 -0.56
N ARG A 28 -6.11 -5.18 -1.08
CA ARG A 28 -6.61 -6.53 -0.84
C ARG A 28 -5.71 -7.24 0.16
N ARG A 29 -6.30 -7.82 1.21
CA ARG A 29 -5.59 -8.65 2.18
C ARG A 29 -5.26 -10.02 1.58
N LEU A 30 -4.04 -10.52 1.82
CA LEU A 30 -3.56 -11.81 1.31
C LEU A 30 -3.92 -13.01 2.20
N ASN A 31 -3.98 -12.80 3.53
CA ASN A 31 -4.25 -13.88 4.48
C ASN A 31 -5.74 -13.82 4.89
N ASN A 32 -6.56 -14.73 4.34
CA ASN A 32 -8.02 -14.64 4.41
C ASN A 32 -8.62 -15.57 5.49
N ASN A 33 -9.35 -14.98 6.43
CA ASN A 33 -10.52 -15.59 7.10
C ASN A 33 -11.40 -14.42 7.55
N ASN A 34 -12.61 -14.36 6.99
CA ASN A 34 -13.75 -13.48 7.30
C ASN A 34 -13.57 -12.53 8.49
N ASN A 35 -13.67 -11.22 8.26
CA ASN A 35 -14.46 -10.28 9.07
C ASN A 35 -14.36 -8.88 8.46
N GLU A 36 -15.51 -8.20 8.43
CA GLU A 36 -15.71 -6.82 8.01
C GLU A 36 -14.71 -5.85 8.65
N ASP A 37 -14.40 -4.81 7.87
CA ASP A 37 -13.37 -3.80 8.06
C ASP A 37 -13.62 -2.88 9.27
N ASP A 38 -13.52 -3.41 10.49
CA ASP A 38 -13.24 -2.55 11.64
C ASP A 38 -11.73 -2.29 11.69
N ILE A 39 -11.26 -1.23 11.03
CA ILE A 39 -9.83 -0.86 10.94
C ILE A 39 -9.36 -0.10 12.19
N SER A 40 -10.25 0.12 13.17
CA SER A 40 -10.02 0.85 14.41
C SER A 40 -8.84 0.28 15.23
N TRP A 41 -8.71 -1.05 15.28
CA TRP A 41 -7.64 -1.73 16.03
C TRP A 41 -6.24 -1.52 15.43
N MET A 42 -6.16 -1.02 14.19
CA MET A 42 -4.89 -0.79 13.49
C MET A 42 -4.27 0.58 13.81
N ALA A 43 -4.80 1.32 14.78
CA ALA A 43 -4.28 2.65 15.19
C ALA A 43 -2.79 2.65 15.56
N ASN A 44 -2.26 1.52 16.04
CA ASN A 44 -0.86 1.34 16.40
C ASN A 44 -0.09 0.52 15.37
N TYR A 45 -0.41 0.63 14.08
CA TYR A 45 0.31 -0.04 13.00
C TYR A 45 0.88 0.94 11.96
N GLU A 46 1.93 0.49 11.33
CA GLU A 46 2.69 1.15 10.28
C GLU A 46 2.70 0.28 9.03
N ILE A 47 2.38 0.90 7.89
CA ILE A 47 2.47 0.30 6.57
C ILE A 47 3.95 0.32 6.16
N LYS A 48 4.52 -0.88 6.00
CA LYS A 48 5.88 -1.08 5.50
C LYS A 48 5.85 -1.76 4.14
N PHE A 49 6.54 -1.16 3.18
CA PHE A 49 6.77 -1.76 1.87
C PHE A 49 7.45 -3.13 2.02
N ASP A 50 6.98 -4.12 1.27
CA ASP A 50 7.58 -5.45 1.22
C ASP A 50 8.22 -5.72 -0.13
N SER A 51 7.44 -5.65 -1.23
CA SER A 51 7.93 -5.95 -2.58
C SER A 51 7.01 -5.41 -3.68
N CYS A 52 7.54 -5.27 -4.91
CA CYS A 52 6.80 -4.91 -6.11
C CYS A 52 6.68 -6.13 -7.04
N HIS A 53 5.52 -6.32 -7.65
CA HIS A 53 5.28 -7.39 -8.61
C HIS A 53 4.60 -6.87 -9.87
N ALA A 54 4.98 -7.43 -11.02
CA ALA A 54 4.28 -7.23 -12.29
C ALA A 54 3.79 -8.59 -12.79
N MET A 55 2.49 -8.69 -13.06
CA MET A 55 1.84 -9.92 -13.48
C MET A 55 1.09 -9.66 -14.78
N THR A 56 1.33 -10.50 -15.79
CA THR A 56 0.57 -10.47 -17.04
C THR A 56 -0.75 -11.20 -16.84
N GLN A 57 -1.86 -10.52 -17.10
CA GLN A 57 -3.21 -11.06 -17.02
C GLN A 57 -3.86 -11.07 -18.39
N PHE A 58 -4.65 -12.11 -18.64
CA PHE A 58 -5.44 -12.26 -19.84
C PHE A 58 -6.88 -11.84 -19.51
N ALA A 59 -7.37 -10.77 -20.14
CA ALA A 59 -8.78 -10.44 -20.10
C ALA A 59 -9.53 -11.50 -20.92
N GLY A 60 -10.14 -12.47 -20.23
CA GLY A 60 -11.02 -13.46 -20.88
C GLY A 60 -10.89 -14.91 -20.41
N GLY A 61 -10.58 -15.19 -19.15
CA GLY A 61 -10.60 -16.54 -18.61
C GLY A 61 -11.85 -16.80 -17.77
N GLU A 62 -12.74 -17.66 -18.27
CA GLU A 62 -13.90 -18.30 -17.60
C GLU A 62 -15.16 -17.43 -17.38
N GLY A 63 -15.98 -17.29 -18.43
CA GLY A 63 -17.42 -17.03 -18.24
C GLY A 63 -18.14 -16.27 -19.35
N ASN A 64 -17.44 -15.57 -20.25
CA ASN A 64 -18.12 -14.70 -21.22
C ASN A 64 -18.25 -15.38 -22.59
N ASN A 65 -19.43 -15.93 -22.87
CA ASN A 65 -19.81 -16.61 -24.13
C ASN A 65 -19.95 -15.65 -25.33
N ASN A 66 -19.24 -14.52 -25.36
CA ASN A 66 -19.32 -13.57 -26.46
C ASN A 66 -18.12 -13.76 -27.40
N LYS A 67 -18.34 -14.53 -28.47
CA LYS A 67 -17.38 -14.90 -29.51
C LYS A 67 -17.03 -13.72 -30.44
N ASN A 68 -16.63 -12.56 -29.91
CA ASN A 68 -16.18 -11.48 -30.80
C ASN A 68 -15.26 -10.40 -30.21
N GLU A 69 -14.51 -10.66 -29.14
CA GLU A 69 -13.49 -9.72 -28.68
C GLU A 69 -12.19 -10.46 -28.38
N GLY A 70 -11.11 -10.07 -29.06
CA GLY A 70 -9.79 -10.65 -28.86
C GLY A 70 -9.39 -10.56 -27.38
N SER A 71 -8.82 -11.64 -26.85
CA SER A 71 -8.38 -11.69 -25.46
C SER A 71 -7.31 -10.63 -25.24
N SER A 72 -7.65 -9.58 -24.49
CA SER A 72 -6.76 -8.45 -24.25
C SER A 72 -5.77 -8.81 -23.16
N VAL A 73 -4.48 -8.83 -23.49
CA VAL A 73 -3.41 -9.07 -22.52
C VAL A 73 -3.02 -7.75 -21.88
N TYR A 74 -3.09 -7.65 -20.56
CA TYR A 74 -2.66 -6.46 -19.82
C TYR A 74 -1.70 -6.84 -18.68
N THR A 75 -0.82 -5.90 -18.30
CA THR A 75 0.12 -6.10 -17.20
C THR A 75 -0.39 -5.35 -15.97
N GLN A 76 -0.68 -6.09 -14.90
CA GLN A 76 -1.03 -5.50 -13.61
C GLN A 76 0.24 -5.34 -12.76
N ARG A 77 0.45 -4.14 -12.23
CA ARG A 77 1.57 -3.81 -11.34
C ARG A 77 1.02 -3.61 -9.94
N VAL A 78 1.53 -4.38 -9.00
CA VAL A 78 1.06 -4.34 -7.62
C VAL A 78 2.21 -4.18 -6.64
N VAL A 79 1.92 -3.57 -5.52
CA VAL A 79 2.82 -3.46 -4.37
C VAL A 79 2.28 -4.34 -3.27
N LYS A 80 3.13 -5.23 -2.75
CA LYS A 80 2.90 -5.96 -1.51
C LYS A 80 3.47 -5.15 -0.35
N TYR A 81 2.67 -5.00 0.69
CA TYR A 81 3.09 -4.34 1.93
C TYR A 81 2.59 -5.10 3.15
N ARG A 82 3.20 -4.83 4.29
CA ARG A 82 2.88 -5.44 5.57
C ARG A 82 2.50 -4.37 6.57
N LEU A 83 1.51 -4.67 7.41
CA LEU A 83 1.27 -3.88 8.61
C LEU A 83 2.24 -4.34 9.69
N CYS A 84 2.86 -3.42 10.38
CA CYS A 84 3.79 -3.71 11.46
C CYS A 84 3.38 -2.89 12.68
N PRO A 85 3.38 -3.44 13.90
CA PRO A 85 3.11 -2.65 15.10
C PRO A 85 4.06 -1.45 15.18
N SER A 86 3.50 -0.25 15.39
CA SER A 86 4.23 1.00 15.56
C SER A 86 5.26 0.85 16.69
N GLY A 87 6.53 1.19 16.41
CA GLY A 87 7.61 1.06 17.39
C GLY A 87 8.23 -0.33 17.51
N SER A 88 7.74 -1.33 16.76
CA SER A 88 8.44 -2.62 16.64
C SER A 88 9.54 -2.52 15.58
N CYS A 89 10.80 -2.61 16.03
CA CYS A 89 11.97 -2.73 15.16
C CYS A 89 12.09 -4.11 14.49
N SER A 90 11.18 -5.04 14.78
CA SER A 90 11.23 -6.38 14.20
C SER A 90 10.78 -6.36 12.74
N SER A 91 11.66 -6.81 11.84
CA SER A 91 11.39 -6.98 10.42
C SER A 91 10.30 -8.01 10.12
N ASN A 92 9.95 -8.84 11.10
CA ASN A 92 9.00 -9.94 10.92
C ASN A 92 7.54 -9.49 11.02
N CYS A 93 7.26 -8.28 11.52
CA CYS A 93 5.91 -7.70 11.62
C CYS A 93 4.86 -8.71 12.12
N ASN A 94 5.25 -9.53 13.10
CA ASN A 94 4.43 -10.60 13.65
C ASN A 94 3.10 -10.02 14.17
N GLY A 95 1.98 -10.61 13.76
CA GLY A 95 0.63 -10.16 14.11
C GLY A 95 0.02 -9.12 13.17
N GLY A 96 0.80 -8.61 12.20
CA GLY A 96 0.28 -7.74 11.15
C GLY A 96 -0.23 -8.49 9.92
N GLY A 97 -1.20 -7.89 9.22
CA GLY A 97 -1.70 -8.42 7.96
C GLY A 97 -0.78 -8.10 6.78
N GLU A 98 -0.79 -8.97 5.77
CA GLU A 98 -0.17 -8.75 4.47
C GLU A 98 -1.22 -8.29 3.47
N TYR A 99 -0.89 -7.27 2.69
CA TYR A 99 -1.81 -6.61 1.76
C TYR A 99 -1.14 -6.38 0.41
N VAL A 100 -1.96 -6.30 -0.62
CA VAL A 100 -1.57 -5.99 -1.99
C VAL A 100 -2.44 -4.87 -2.51
N VAL A 101 -1.83 -3.92 -3.20
CA VAL A 101 -2.50 -2.75 -3.78
C VAL A 101 -1.93 -2.46 -5.17
N ASP A 102 -2.68 -1.73 -5.98
CA ASP A 102 -2.16 -1.19 -7.23
C ASP A 102 -0.93 -0.30 -6.96
N MET A 103 0.09 -0.44 -7.81
CA MET A 103 1.35 0.28 -7.65
C MET A 103 1.17 1.80 -7.70
N MET A 104 0.30 2.32 -8.58
CA MET A 104 0.08 3.76 -8.69
C MET A 104 -0.61 4.31 -7.45
N GLU A 105 -1.56 3.56 -6.86
CA GLU A 105 -2.18 3.98 -5.60
C GLU A 105 -1.20 3.98 -4.43
N PHE A 106 -0.31 2.98 -4.35
CA PHE A 106 0.75 3.00 -3.33
C PHE A 106 1.64 4.25 -3.44
N VAL A 107 2.12 4.54 -4.66
CA VAL A 107 3.00 5.69 -4.91
C VAL A 107 2.28 7.01 -4.61
N ARG A 108 1.00 7.13 -4.99
CA ARG A 108 0.18 8.31 -4.72
C ARG A 108 0.01 8.53 -3.23
N SER A 109 -0.46 7.52 -2.48
CA SER A 109 -0.66 7.63 -1.04
C SER A 109 0.64 7.91 -0.28
N TYR A 110 1.75 7.30 -0.70
CA TYR A 110 3.06 7.57 -0.12
C TYR A 110 3.52 9.01 -0.39
N SER A 111 3.30 9.52 -1.61
CA SER A 111 3.67 10.89 -1.97
C SER A 111 2.85 11.93 -1.21
N GLU A 112 1.53 11.71 -1.10
CA GLU A 112 0.62 12.52 -0.27
C GLU A 112 1.12 12.56 1.19
N TYR A 113 1.42 11.39 1.78
CA TYR A 113 1.92 11.29 3.15
C TYR A 113 3.26 12.02 3.37
N VAL A 114 4.21 11.88 2.43
CA VAL A 114 5.51 12.56 2.52
C VAL A 114 5.35 14.08 2.43
N GLN A 115 4.40 14.57 1.63
CA GLN A 115 4.09 15.99 1.55
C GLN A 115 3.51 16.52 2.86
N GLU A 116 2.49 15.84 3.42
CA GLU A 116 1.89 16.19 4.71
C GLU A 116 2.95 16.26 5.83
N LYS A 117 3.90 15.30 5.83
CA LYS A 117 4.99 15.28 6.82
C LYS A 117 5.96 16.44 6.67
N LYS A 118 6.24 16.88 5.45
CA LYS A 118 7.10 18.05 5.21
C LYS A 118 6.42 19.32 5.68
N GLU A 119 5.14 19.49 5.39
CA GLU A 119 4.35 20.66 5.80
C GLU A 119 4.31 20.75 7.35
N GLN A 120 4.00 19.64 8.04
CA GLN A 120 4.05 19.56 9.50
C GLN A 120 5.45 19.88 10.07
N ALA A 121 6.51 19.40 9.44
CA ALA A 121 7.87 19.68 9.90
C ALA A 121 8.23 21.17 9.79
N CYS A 122 7.75 21.86 8.74
CA CYS A 122 7.97 23.29 8.56
C CYS A 122 7.20 24.12 9.60
N GLU A 123 5.96 23.73 9.94
CA GLU A 123 5.16 24.41 10.96
C GLU A 123 5.77 24.26 12.35
N ASN A 124 6.29 23.07 12.69
CA ASN A 124 6.88 22.80 14.01
C ASN A 124 8.25 23.46 14.24
N VAL A 125 8.93 23.96 13.20
CA VAL A 125 10.21 24.69 13.33
C VAL A 125 9.99 26.17 13.67
N ALA A 126 8.76 26.67 13.57
CA ALA A 126 8.41 28.05 13.87
C ALA A 126 8.08 28.31 15.36
N GLU A 127 8.26 27.32 16.24
CA GLU A 127 8.04 27.42 17.70
C GLU A 127 9.36 27.44 18.50
#